data_AF-A0A916VD29-F1
#
_entry.id   AF-A0A916VD29-F1
#
_cell.length_a   1.000
_cell.length_b   1.000
_cell.length_c   1.000
_cell.angle_alpha   90.00
_cell.angle_beta   90.00
_cell.angle_gamma   90.00
#
_symmetry.space_group_name_H-M   'P 1'
#
loop_
_entity.id
_entity.type
_entity.pdbx_description
1 polymer ?
#
loop_
_entity_poly.entity_id
_entity_poly.type
_entity_poly.pdbx_seq_one_letter_code
_entity_poly.pdbx_strand_id
1 'polypeptide(L)'
;MKTKKIEGRRIFLDDKARENVVSYYLMEDQVKGIYGVAVERHRENTDVIEWDEVPYLSDSREDAEKAAKRLMEYKVTPVSLAEAVDTIMWMEEKDDGTVI
;
A
#
# COMPACT_ATOMS: atom_id res chain seq x y z
N MET A 1 -6.95 9.23 16.73
CA MET A 1 -6.88 7.77 16.80
C MET A 1 -6.52 7.29 15.42
N LYS A 2 -5.53 6.40 15.29
CA LYS A 2 -5.15 5.81 14.00
C LYS A 2 -5.83 4.45 13.88
N THR A 3 -6.56 4.25 12.80
CA THR A 3 -7.23 2.99 12.49
C THR A 3 -6.49 2.34 11.32
N LYS A 4 -6.24 1.03 11.42
CA LYS A 4 -5.72 0.23 10.32
C LYS A 4 -6.80 -0.75 9.85
N LYS A 5 -7.12 -0.73 8.56
CA LYS A 5 -8.10 -1.61 7.95
C LYS A 5 -7.42 -2.44 6.87
N ILE A 6 -7.61 -3.75 6.88
CA ILE A 6 -7.04 -4.62 5.84
C ILE A 6 -7.86 -4.47 4.56
N GLU A 7 -7.18 -4.10 3.47
CA GLU A 7 -7.81 -3.97 2.15
C GLU A 7 -7.68 -5.27 1.35
N GLY A 8 -6.58 -5.99 1.53
CA GLY A 8 -6.47 -7.35 1.03
C GLY A 8 -5.10 -7.96 1.22
N ARG A 9 -4.95 -9.19 0.72
CA ARG A 9 -3.73 -9.99 0.85
C ARG A 9 -3.37 -10.63 -0.47
N ARG A 10 -2.08 -10.65 -0.79
CA ARG A 10 -1.51 -11.37 -1.93
C ARG A 10 -0.48 -12.37 -1.44
N ILE A 11 -0.42 -13.51 -2.11
CA ILE A 11 0.60 -14.53 -1.84
C ILE A 11 1.60 -14.51 -2.98
N PHE A 12 2.87 -14.38 -2.65
CA PHE A 12 4.00 -14.35 -3.57
C PHE A 12 4.94 -15.51 -3.26
N LEU A 13 5.32 -16.24 -4.30
CA LEU A 13 6.39 -17.23 -4.21
C LEU A 13 7.73 -16.50 -4.40
N ASP A 14 8.60 -16.60 -3.41
CA ASP A 14 9.98 -16.13 -3.53
C ASP A 14 10.77 -17.00 -4.53
N ASP A 15 11.97 -16.58 -4.91
CA ASP A 15 12.92 -17.33 -5.77
C ASP A 15 13.16 -18.77 -5.28
N LYS A 16 12.98 -18.99 -3.97
CA LYS A 16 13.08 -20.31 -3.32
C LYS A 16 11.76 -21.09 -3.26
N ALA A 17 10.74 -20.72 -4.04
CA ALA A 17 9.38 -21.28 -4.04
C ALA A 17 8.70 -21.27 -2.65
N ARG A 18 9.01 -20.25 -1.84
CA ARG A 18 8.44 -20.08 -0.49
C ARG A 18 7.30 -19.09 -0.53
N GLU A 19 6.19 -19.41 0.13
CA GLU A 19 5.03 -18.54 0.21
C GLU A 19 5.29 -17.34 1.13
N ASN A 20 5.12 -16.15 0.58
CA ASN A 20 5.14 -14.87 1.30
C ASN A 20 3.76 -14.25 1.16
N VAL A 21 3.13 -13.98 2.28
CA VAL A 21 1.87 -13.28 2.32
C VAL A 21 2.16 -11.80 2.49
N VAL A 22 1.76 -10.99 1.53
CA VAL A 22 1.83 -9.54 1.60
C VAL A 22 0.42 -9.03 1.86
N SER A 23 0.24 -8.37 3.01
CA SER A 23 -1.04 -7.76 3.38
C SER A 23 -0.96 -6.25 3.16
N TYR A 24 -2.00 -5.71 2.53
CA TYR A 24 -2.15 -4.28 2.24
C TYR A 24 -3.21 -3.70 3.17
N TYR A 25 -2.88 -2.58 3.80
CA TYR A 25 -3.74 -1.90 4.77
C TYR A 25 -3.99 -0.47 4.35
N LEU A 26 -5.21 -0.02 4.59
CA LEU A 26 -5.60 1.37 4.61
C LEU A 26 -5.42 1.90 6.04
N MET A 27 -4.61 2.95 6.17
CA MET A 27 -4.41 3.69 7.41
C MET A 27 -5.30 4.92 7.39
N GLU A 28 -6.01 5.18 8.48
CA GLU A 28 -6.86 6.35 8.66
C GLU A 28 -6.45 7.06 9.95
N ASP A 29 -6.03 8.31 9.85
CA ASP A 29 -5.83 9.16 11.02
C ASP A 29 -7.05 10.08 11.16
N GLN A 30 -7.98 9.66 12.02
CA GLN A 30 -9.23 10.39 12.26
C GLN A 30 -9.03 11.77 12.88
N VAL A 31 -7.86 12.03 13.47
CA VAL A 31 -7.57 13.33 14.11
C VAL A 31 -7.16 14.35 13.05
N LYS A 32 -6.40 13.90 12.05
CA LYS A 32 -5.91 14.76 10.97
C LYS A 32 -6.79 14.72 9.72
N GLY A 33 -7.72 13.76 9.63
CA GLY A 33 -8.54 13.55 8.44
C GLY A 33 -7.70 13.11 7.24
N ILE A 34 -6.60 12.42 7.48
CA ILE A 34 -5.66 11.95 6.47
C ILE A 34 -5.71 10.44 6.37
N TYR A 35 -5.46 9.96 5.17
CA TYR A 35 -5.40 8.55 4.85
C TYR A 35 -4.00 8.22 4.36
N GLY A 36 -3.61 6.99 4.65
CA GLY A 36 -2.33 6.42 4.32
C GLY A 36 -2.48 4.96 3.96
N VAL A 37 -1.36 4.33 3.66
CA VAL A 37 -1.31 2.91 3.31
C VAL A 37 -0.17 2.25 4.07
N ALA A 38 -0.33 0.99 4.43
CA ALA A 38 0.74 0.19 5.00
C ALA A 38 0.79 -1.16 4.31
N VAL A 39 2.00 -1.70 4.16
CA VAL A 39 2.22 -3.01 3.56
C VAL A 39 3.10 -3.81 4.49
N GLU A 40 2.65 -5.02 4.81
CA GLU A 40 3.42 -5.97 5.58
C GLU A 40 3.68 -7.22 4.74
N ARG A 41 4.84 -7.85 4.92
CA ARG A 41 5.21 -9.11 4.30
C ARG A 41 5.54 -10.14 5.37
N HIS A 42 4.78 -11.22 5.39
CA HIS A 42 4.94 -12.33 6.33
C HIS A 42 5.35 -13.59 5.56
N ARG A 43 6.11 -14.48 6.22
CA ARG A 43 6.24 -15.86 5.74
C ARG A 43 5.15 -16.71 6.36
N GLU A 44 4.68 -17.72 5.62
CA GLU A 44 3.67 -18.67 6.10
C GLU A 44 4.04 -19.36 7.43
N ASN A 45 5.32 -19.34 7.84
CA ASN A 45 5.83 -19.98 9.04
C ASN A 45 6.76 -19.09 9.90
N THR A 46 6.65 -17.75 9.83
CA THR A 46 7.52 -16.83 10.60
C THR A 46 6.79 -15.51 10.92
N ASP A 47 7.24 -14.81 11.97
CA ASP A 47 6.92 -13.41 12.25
C ASP A 47 7.16 -12.48 11.04
N VAL A 48 6.51 -11.31 11.10
CA VAL A 48 6.63 -10.23 10.10
C VAL A 48 8.09 -10.03 9.69
N ILE A 49 8.39 -10.21 8.41
CA ILE A 49 9.76 -10.07 7.91
C ILE A 49 10.02 -8.62 7.56
N GLU A 50 9.07 -7.99 6.87
CA GLU A 50 9.18 -6.62 6.39
C GLU A 50 7.85 -5.91 6.59
N TRP A 51 7.91 -4.65 6.98
CA TRP A 51 6.75 -3.79 7.12
C TRP A 51 7.17 -2.36 6.79
N ASP A 52 6.31 -1.67 6.06
CA ASP A 52 6.49 -0.27 5.69
C ASP A 52 5.13 0.44 5.67
N GLU A 53 5.11 1.73 5.95
CA GLU A 53 3.90 2.55 5.93
C GLU A 53 4.13 3.94 5.33
N VAL A 54 3.14 4.42 4.59
CA VAL A 54 3.04 5.80 4.12
C VAL A 54 1.82 6.43 4.80
N PRO A 55 2.01 7.15 5.91
CA PRO A 55 0.91 7.65 6.74
C PRO A 55 0.20 8.89 6.19
N TYR A 56 0.82 9.62 5.25
CA TYR A 56 0.24 10.79 4.58
C TYR A 56 0.26 10.54 3.07
N LEU A 57 -0.76 9.87 2.59
CA LEU A 57 -0.93 9.61 1.17
C LEU A 57 -1.90 10.63 0.55
N SER A 58 -3.10 10.74 1.11
CA SER A 58 -4.17 11.61 0.62
C SER A 58 -5.11 12.01 1.75
N ASP A 59 -5.75 13.17 1.64
CA ASP A 59 -6.88 13.59 2.48
C ASP A 59 -8.20 12.91 2.08
N SER A 60 -8.23 12.22 0.94
CA SER A 60 -9.39 11.49 0.45
C SER A 60 -9.27 9.99 0.70
N ARG A 61 -10.28 9.43 1.38
CA ARG A 61 -10.36 7.98 1.65
C ARG A 61 -10.37 7.16 0.37
N GLU A 62 -11.10 7.63 -0.64
CA GLU A 62 -11.25 6.92 -1.91
C GLU A 62 -9.92 6.82 -2.66
N ASP A 63 -9.11 7.88 -2.67
CA ASP A 63 -7.79 7.86 -3.32
C ASP A 63 -6.82 6.97 -2.57
N ALA A 64 -6.84 7.00 -1.23
CA ALA A 64 -6.02 6.08 -0.46
C ALA A 64 -6.44 4.61 -0.63
N GLU A 65 -7.75 4.34 -0.75
CA GLU A 65 -8.26 3.00 -1.04
C GLU A 65 -7.88 2.53 -2.46
N LYS A 66 -7.98 3.42 -3.46
CA LYS A 66 -7.52 3.15 -4.82
C LYS A 66 -6.02 2.88 -4.86
N ALA A 67 -5.21 3.67 -4.16
CA ALA A 67 -3.78 3.44 -4.07
C ALA A 67 -3.50 2.08 -3.43
N ALA A 68 -4.14 1.73 -2.31
CA ALA A 68 -4.01 0.40 -1.69
C ALA A 68 -4.33 -0.74 -2.65
N LYS A 69 -5.39 -0.59 -3.47
CA LYS A 69 -5.75 -1.55 -4.53
C LYS A 69 -4.69 -1.61 -5.63
N ARG A 70 -4.22 -0.47 -6.13
CA ARG A 70 -3.15 -0.40 -7.15
C ARG A 70 -1.86 -1.03 -6.64
N LEU A 71 -1.45 -0.77 -5.40
CA LEU A 71 -0.28 -1.42 -4.77
C LEU A 71 -0.41 -2.95 -4.80
N MET A 72 -1.62 -3.46 -4.56
CA MET A 72 -1.91 -4.89 -4.63
C MET A 72 -1.89 -5.45 -6.06
N GLU A 73 -2.34 -4.68 -7.05
CA GLU A 73 -2.30 -5.04 -8.47
C GLU A 73 -0.85 -5.06 -8.99
N TYR A 74 -0.06 -4.06 -8.64
CA TYR A 74 1.36 -3.94 -8.98
C TYR A 74 2.27 -4.85 -8.16
N LYS A 75 1.71 -5.65 -7.25
CA LYS A 75 2.46 -6.60 -6.41
C LYS A 75 3.55 -5.92 -5.58
N VAL A 76 3.25 -4.73 -5.08
CA VAL A 76 4.21 -3.91 -4.34
C VAL A 76 4.58 -4.59 -3.03
N THR A 77 5.87 -4.59 -2.75
CA THR A 77 6.46 -5.06 -1.50
C THR A 77 6.72 -3.89 -0.56
N PRO A 78 6.87 -4.12 0.75
CA PRO A 78 7.13 -3.04 1.71
C PRO A 78 8.32 -2.14 1.32
N VAL A 79 9.42 -2.72 0.83
CA VAL A 79 10.62 -1.96 0.42
C VAL A 79 10.37 -0.99 -0.74
N SER A 80 9.44 -1.31 -1.63
CA SER A 80 9.10 -0.46 -2.78
C SER A 80 7.82 0.35 -2.53
N LEU A 81 7.29 0.37 -1.30
CA LEU A 81 6.01 1.01 -1.00
C LEU A 81 6.04 2.51 -1.30
N ALA A 82 7.03 3.23 -0.76
CA ALA A 82 7.17 4.67 -0.96
C ALA A 82 7.27 5.02 -2.46
N GLU A 83 8.16 4.34 -3.19
CA GLU A 83 8.35 4.57 -4.63
C GLU A 83 7.10 4.25 -5.46
N ALA A 84 6.39 3.17 -5.12
CA ALA A 84 5.18 2.79 -5.82
C ALA A 84 4.03 3.75 -5.52
N VAL A 85 3.92 4.22 -4.28
CA VAL A 85 2.98 5.27 -3.88
C VAL A 85 3.23 6.54 -4.67
N ASP A 86 4.48 7.03 -4.69
CA ASP A 86 4.87 8.18 -5.50
C ASP A 86 4.44 7.93 -6.95
N THR A 87 4.85 6.82 -7.55
CA THR A 87 4.51 6.48 -8.93
C THR A 87 3.00 6.49 -9.20
N ILE A 88 2.18 5.95 -8.29
CA ILE A 88 0.72 5.94 -8.39
C ILE A 88 0.17 7.36 -8.34
N MET A 89 0.64 8.19 -7.41
CA MET A 89 0.21 9.59 -7.28
C MET A 89 0.59 10.40 -8.53
N TRP A 90 1.82 10.25 -9.03
CA TRP A 90 2.28 10.86 -10.28
C TRP A 90 1.44 10.44 -11.50
N MET A 91 0.88 9.22 -11.49
CA MET A 91 -0.04 8.77 -12.55
C MET A 91 -1.44 9.38 -12.41
N GLU A 92 -1.96 9.55 -11.19
CA GLU A 92 -3.27 10.19 -10.98
C GLU A 92 -3.24 11.69 -11.30
N GLU A 93 -2.15 12.39 -10.99
CA GLU A 93 -1.96 13.80 -11.40
C GLU A 93 -1.94 13.99 -12.93
N LYS A 94 -1.51 12.97 -13.69
CA LYS A 94 -1.47 13.03 -15.16
C LYS A 94 -2.80 12.67 -15.83
N ASP A 95 -3.62 11.84 -15.20
CA ASP A 95 -4.95 11.48 -15.72
C ASP A 95 -5.95 12.65 -15.57
N ASP A 96 -5.71 13.57 -14.63
CA ASP A 96 -6.48 14.82 -14.45
C ASP A 96 -6.11 15.95 -15.44
N GLY A 97 -5.43 15.61 -16.54
CA GLY A 97 -5.36 16.46 -17.73
C GLY A 97 -4.31 17.56 -17.67
N THR A 98 -3.13 17.27 -18.20
CA THR A 98 -2.43 18.26 -19.04
C THR A 98 -1.68 17.53 -20.15
N VAL A 99 -2.39 17.35 -21.27
CA VAL A 99 -1.76 17.28 -22.58
C VAL A 99 -1.19 18.69 -22.84
N ILE A 100 0.13 18.85 -22.75
CA ILE A 100 0.82 19.97 -23.42
C ILE A 100 1.16 19.55 -24.85
#